data_AF-A0A7S4M1K4-F1
#
_entry.id   AF-A0A7S4M1K4-F1
#
_cell.length_a   1.000
_cell.length_b   1.000
_cell.length_c   1.000
_cell.angle_alpha   90.00
_cell.angle_beta   90.00
_cell.angle_gamma   90.00
#
_symmetry.space_group_name_H-M   'P 1'
#
loop_
_entity.id
_entity.type
_entity.pdbx_description
1 polymer ?
#
loop_
_entity_poly.entity_id
_entity_poly.type
_entity_poly.pdbx_seq_one_letter_code
_entity_poly.pdbx_strand_id
1 'polypeptide(L)'
;ASSSYSVPGAYFEIDIDIHTWGNAALNGFNTIKPKMPAMLIRSGVTIQAEDDDEMPEQMLAGCYLTHLDSSRGAALQPELEAYLLAPENGQPSLLIKRNSFQRRLSGD
;
A
#
# COMPACT_ATOMS: atom_id res chain seq x y z
N ALA A 1 -14.42 5.65 5.38
CA ALA A 1 -14.98 6.71 4.49
C ALA A 1 -14.20 6.77 3.17
N SER A 2 -14.67 7.49 2.14
CA SER A 2 -13.83 7.83 0.99
C SER A 2 -14.04 9.28 0.60
N SER A 3 -12.98 9.94 0.15
CA SER A 3 -13.02 11.30 -0.34
C SER A 3 -12.23 11.41 -1.65
N SER A 4 -12.55 12.42 -2.46
CA SER A 4 -11.78 12.68 -3.68
C SER A 4 -11.69 14.17 -3.88
N TYR A 5 -10.49 14.64 -4.24
CA TYR A 5 -10.20 16.04 -4.47
C TYR A 5 -9.48 16.19 -5.81
N SER A 6 -9.88 17.17 -6.63
CA SER A 6 -9.29 17.38 -7.94
C SER A 6 -9.09 18.85 -8.24
N VAL A 7 -7.87 19.20 -8.65
CA VAL A 7 -7.52 20.50 -9.21
C VAL A 7 -7.21 20.30 -10.70
N PRO A 8 -8.06 20.81 -11.61
CA PRO A 8 -7.86 20.66 -13.05
C PRO A 8 -6.46 21.08 -13.50
N GLY A 9 -5.78 20.19 -14.22
CA GLY A 9 -4.43 20.45 -14.75
C GLY A 9 -3.29 20.35 -13.74
N ALA A 10 -3.56 20.01 -12.48
CA ALA A 10 -2.53 19.94 -11.44
C ALA A 10 -2.54 18.61 -10.66
N TYR A 11 -3.64 18.29 -10.00
CA TYR A 11 -3.64 17.29 -8.94
C TYR A 11 -4.98 16.55 -8.86
N PHE A 12 -4.93 15.25 -8.64
CA PHE A 12 -6.10 14.42 -8.41
C PHE A 12 -5.78 13.45 -7.29
N GLU A 13 -6.58 13.50 -6.24
CA GLU A 13 -6.44 12.72 -5.01
C GLU A 13 -7.71 11.89 -4.79
N ILE A 14 -7.51 10.65 -4.43
CA ILE A 14 -8.55 9.76 -3.96
C ILE A 14 -8.07 9.17 -2.64
N ASP A 15 -8.84 9.40 -1.58
CA ASP A 15 -8.65 8.78 -0.28
C ASP A 15 -9.73 7.71 -0.08
N ILE A 16 -9.30 6.51 0.30
CA ILE A 16 -10.16 5.35 0.49
C ILE A 16 -9.75 4.64 1.77
N ASP A 17 -10.68 4.58 2.72
CA ASP A 17 -10.58 3.69 3.87
C ASP A 17 -10.68 2.22 3.43
N ILE A 18 -9.53 1.55 3.46
CA ILE A 18 -9.37 0.16 3.05
C ILE A 18 -10.17 -0.81 3.92
N HIS A 19 -10.43 -0.50 5.20
CA HIS A 19 -11.20 -1.38 6.08
C HIS A 19 -12.63 -1.56 5.58
N THR A 20 -13.20 -0.48 5.02
CA THR A 20 -14.55 -0.47 4.49
C THR A 20 -14.58 -0.79 2.98
N TRP A 21 -13.58 -0.36 2.21
CA TRP A 21 -13.61 -0.34 0.74
C TRP A 21 -12.40 -1.01 0.08
N GLY A 22 -11.86 -2.07 0.69
CA GLY A 22 -10.64 -2.75 0.23
C GLY A 22 -10.66 -3.17 -1.25
N ASN A 23 -11.82 -3.59 -1.80
CA ASN A 23 -11.93 -3.94 -3.22
C ASN A 23 -11.77 -2.74 -4.16
N ALA A 24 -12.34 -1.59 -3.81
CA ALA A 24 -12.21 -0.37 -4.61
C ALA A 24 -10.77 0.16 -4.56
N ALA A 25 -10.16 0.15 -3.37
CA ALA A 25 -8.75 0.49 -3.17
C ALA A 25 -7.82 -0.41 -4.00
N LEU A 26 -8.04 -1.72 -3.99
CA LEU A 26 -7.24 -2.68 -4.76
C LEU A 26 -7.39 -2.46 -6.27
N ASN A 27 -8.58 -2.15 -6.77
CA ASN A 27 -8.82 -1.87 -8.18
C ASN A 27 -8.17 -0.55 -8.63
N GLY A 28 -8.25 0.50 -7.80
CA GLY A 28 -7.53 1.75 -8.04
C GLY A 28 -6.02 1.52 -8.10
N PHE A 29 -5.48 0.78 -7.14
CA PHE A 29 -4.07 0.41 -7.12
C PHE A 29 -3.64 -0.38 -8.37
N ASN A 30 -4.42 -1.38 -8.79
CA ASN A 30 -4.13 -2.16 -10.01
C ASN A 30 -4.15 -1.31 -11.29
N THR A 31 -4.93 -0.22 -11.31
CA THR A 31 -4.96 0.72 -12.44
C THR A 31 -3.71 1.60 -12.50
N ILE A 32 -3.13 1.94 -11.34
CA ILE A 32 -1.91 2.74 -11.21
C ILE A 32 -0.66 1.88 -11.40
N LYS A 33 -0.70 0.61 -10.98
CA LYS A 33 0.45 -0.31 -10.99
C LYS A 33 1.26 -0.33 -12.30
N PRO A 34 0.67 -0.40 -13.51
CA PRO A 34 1.44 -0.39 -14.76
C PRO A 34 2.23 0.91 -15.01
N LYS A 35 1.81 2.02 -14.37
CA LYS A 35 2.45 3.33 -14.51
C LYS A 35 3.55 3.57 -13.48
N MET A 36 3.64 2.75 -12.43
CA MET A 36 4.61 2.88 -11.33
C MET A 36 6.07 3.08 -11.76
N PRO A 37 6.59 2.41 -12.81
CA PRO A 37 7.98 2.63 -13.24
C PRO A 37 8.27 4.06 -13.69
N ALA A 38 7.25 4.79 -14.15
CA ALA A 38 7.36 6.18 -14.59
C ALA A 38 6.98 7.20 -13.51
N MET A 39 6.60 6.74 -12.30
CA MET A 39 6.15 7.62 -11.22
C MET A 39 7.30 8.06 -10.31
N LEU A 40 7.21 9.30 -9.84
CA LEU A 40 7.91 9.80 -8.66
C LEU A 40 6.92 9.76 -7.50
N ILE A 41 7.13 8.85 -6.55
CA ILE A 41 6.30 8.75 -5.35
C ILE A 41 7.01 9.46 -4.21
N ARG A 42 6.32 10.40 -3.57
CA ARG A 42 6.75 11.04 -2.33
C ARG A 42 5.93 10.39 -1.21
N SER A 43 6.60 9.66 -0.33
CA SER A 43 5.96 8.99 0.79
C SER A 43 6.44 9.62 2.10
N GLY A 44 5.51 9.76 3.05
CA GLY A 44 5.79 10.21 4.40
C GLY A 44 5.12 9.28 5.39
N VAL A 45 5.77 9.05 6.53
CA VAL A 45 5.17 8.37 7.68
C VAL A 45 4.93 9.43 8.73
N THR A 46 3.68 9.57 9.16
CA THR A 46 3.28 10.42 10.27
C THR A 46 2.83 9.56 11.45
N ILE A 47 2.90 10.14 12.65
CA ILE A 47 2.31 9.59 13.86
C ILE A 47 1.33 10.61 14.42
N GLN A 48 0.16 10.14 14.82
CA GLN A 48 -0.88 10.94 15.47
C GLN A 48 -1.51 10.12 16.60
N ALA A 49 -2.00 10.79 17.64
CA ALA A 49 -2.84 10.16 18.65
C ALA A 49 -4.26 9.94 18.11
N GLU A 50 -5.09 9.21 18.85
CA GLU A 50 -6.49 8.95 18.48
C GLU A 50 -7.33 10.23 18.59
N ASP A 51 -7.06 11.04 19.62
CA ASP A 51 -7.70 12.32 19.85
C ASP A 51 -6.74 13.50 19.58
N ASP A 52 -7.25 14.55 18.93
CA ASP A 52 -6.48 15.76 18.55
C ASP A 52 -5.87 16.50 19.77
N ASP A 53 -6.45 16.30 20.95
CA ASP A 53 -6.04 16.92 22.20
C ASP A 53 -4.81 16.26 22.83
N GLU A 54 -4.48 15.03 22.42
CA GLU A 54 -3.41 14.23 23.04
C GLU A 54 -2.05 14.48 22.39
N MET A 55 -1.98 14.37 21.06
CA MET A 55 -0.75 14.61 20.32
C MET A 55 -1.04 15.08 18.89
N PRO A 56 -0.50 16.24 18.48
CA PRO A 56 -0.63 16.70 17.10
C PRO A 56 0.10 15.77 16.14
N GLU A 57 -0.39 15.62 14.92
CA GLU A 57 0.27 14.84 13.88
C GLU A 57 1.73 15.30 13.66
N GLN A 58 2.68 14.38 13.75
CA GLN A 58 4.11 14.62 13.54
C GLN A 58 4.65 13.75 12.41
N MET A 59 5.49 14.32 11.54
CA MET A 59 6.20 13.57 10.50
C MET A 59 7.40 12.83 11.08
N LEU A 60 7.40 11.50 10.97
CA LEU A 60 8.47 10.63 11.43
C LEU A 60 9.54 10.38 10.36
N ALA A 61 9.11 10.21 9.12
CA ALA A 61 10.01 9.91 8.01
C ALA A 61 9.43 10.39 6.69
N GLY A 62 10.32 10.66 5.73
CA GLY A 62 9.96 10.95 4.35
C GLY A 62 10.92 10.24 3.40
N CYS A 63 10.40 9.72 2.31
CA CYS A 63 11.22 9.13 1.25
C CYS A 63 10.68 9.47 -0.15
N TYR A 64 11.60 9.54 -1.09
CA TYR A 64 11.30 9.64 -2.51
C TYR A 64 11.55 8.27 -3.14
N LEU A 65 10.49 7.66 -3.66
CA LEU A 65 10.59 6.41 -4.42
C LEU A 65 10.51 6.76 -5.90
N THR A 66 11.50 6.31 -6.66
CA THR A 66 11.55 6.48 -8.12
C THR A 66 11.76 5.12 -8.77
N HIS A 67 11.30 4.98 -10.01
CA HIS A 67 11.56 3.78 -10.82
C HIS A 67 11.12 2.48 -10.14
N LEU A 68 9.93 2.48 -9.53
CA LEU A 68 9.35 1.29 -8.91
C LEU A 68 8.95 0.29 -9.99
N ASP A 69 9.83 -0.68 -10.25
CA ASP A 69 9.59 -1.76 -11.18
C ASP A 69 9.18 -3.04 -10.45
N SER A 70 7.88 -3.34 -10.48
CA SER A 70 7.34 -4.55 -9.86
C SER A 70 7.85 -5.86 -10.48
N SER A 71 8.48 -5.84 -11.66
CA SER A 71 9.09 -7.01 -12.29
C SER A 71 10.53 -7.29 -11.81
N ARG A 72 11.16 -6.30 -11.17
CA ARG A 72 12.55 -6.37 -10.69
C ARG A 72 12.67 -6.51 -9.17
N GLY A 73 11.55 -6.70 -8.47
CA GLY A 73 11.56 -6.94 -7.03
C GLY A 73 12.38 -8.19 -6.71
N ALA A 74 13.45 -8.03 -5.93
CA ALA A 74 14.16 -9.17 -5.36
C ALA A 74 13.23 -9.93 -4.40
N ALA A 75 13.49 -11.22 -4.22
CA ALA A 75 12.86 -11.97 -3.13
C ALA A 75 13.16 -11.26 -1.80
N LEU A 76 12.18 -11.24 -0.91
CA LEU A 76 12.42 -10.78 0.46
C LEU A 76 13.53 -11.63 1.08
N GLN A 77 14.36 -11.01 1.89
CA GLN A 77 15.33 -11.76 2.68
C GLN A 77 14.58 -12.75 3.58
N PRO A 78 15.06 -14.00 3.74
CA PRO A 78 14.35 -15.02 4.53
C PRO A 78 13.99 -14.57 5.95
N GLU A 79 14.85 -13.75 6.56
CA GLU A 79 14.66 -13.20 7.90
C GLU A 79 13.50 -12.20 7.94
N LEU A 80 13.40 -11.35 6.91
CA LEU A 80 12.30 -10.40 6.77
C LEU A 80 10.99 -11.11 6.43
N GLU A 81 11.04 -12.14 5.58
CA GLU A 81 9.89 -12.98 5.27
C GLU A 81 9.39 -13.70 6.54
N ALA A 82 10.29 -14.29 7.33
CA ALA A 82 9.94 -14.92 8.60
C ALA A 82 9.34 -13.92 9.59
N TYR A 83 9.93 -12.72 9.71
CA TYR A 83 9.42 -11.64 10.55
C TYR A 83 7.99 -11.22 10.16
N LEU A 84 7.73 -10.99 8.87
CA LEU A 84 6.42 -10.57 8.36
C LEU A 84 5.34 -11.66 8.46
N LEU A 85 5.75 -12.93 8.42
CA LEU A 85 4.84 -14.07 8.56
C LEU A 85 4.57 -14.48 10.00
N ALA A 86 5.34 -13.95 10.95
CA ALA A 86 5.19 -14.26 12.37
C ALA A 86 3.84 -13.72 12.89
N PRO A 87 3.02 -14.55 13.57
CA PRO A 87 1.68 -14.15 14.02
C PRO A 87 1.66 -12.89 14.91
N GLU A 88 2.73 -12.66 15.67
CA GLU A 88 2.90 -11.55 16.60
C GLU A 88 3.17 -10.20 15.93
N ASN A 89 3.67 -10.18 14.68
CA ASN A 89 4.05 -8.94 13.99
C ASN A 89 2.93 -8.37 13.12
N GLY A 90 1.71 -8.91 13.26
CA GLY A 90 0.55 -8.54 12.47
C GLY A 90 0.71 -9.00 11.02
N GLN A 91 -0.07 -9.98 10.58
CA GLN A 91 -0.06 -10.35 9.16
C GLN A 91 -0.42 -9.10 8.34
N PRO A 92 0.44 -8.64 7.41
CA PRO A 92 -0.01 -7.65 6.45
C PRO A 92 -1.18 -8.29 5.70
N SER A 93 -2.36 -7.68 5.80
CA SER A 93 -3.65 -8.15 5.24
C SER A 93 -3.66 -8.29 3.71
N LEU A 94 -2.49 -8.23 3.06
CA LEU A 94 -2.24 -8.41 1.64
C LEU A 94 -2.00 -9.86 1.22
N LEU A 95 -2.17 -10.85 2.11
CA LEU A 95 -2.10 -12.28 1.75
C LEU A 95 -3.34 -12.79 0.98
N ILE A 96 -4.16 -11.91 0.40
CA ILE A 96 -5.24 -12.29 -0.54
C ILE A 96 -4.74 -12.14 -1.98
N LYS A 97 -3.83 -13.00 -2.45
CA LYS A 97 -3.72 -13.32 -3.90
C LYS A 97 -2.72 -14.42 -4.27
N ARG A 98 -1.77 -14.78 -3.40
CA ARG A 98 -0.77 -15.81 -3.75
C ARG A 98 -1.38 -17.23 -3.75
N ASN A 99 -2.26 -17.53 -2.78
CA ASN A 99 -2.90 -18.85 -2.67
C ASN A 99 -4.01 -19.10 -3.71
N SER A 100 -4.74 -18.08 -4.14
CA SER A 100 -5.81 -18.22 -5.13
C SER A 100 -5.32 -18.27 -6.59
N PHE A 101 -4.11 -17.77 -6.87
CA PHE A 101 -3.49 -17.92 -8.19
C PHE A 101 -2.84 -19.30 -8.39
N GLN A 102 -2.20 -19.86 -7.34
CA GLN A 102 -1.62 -21.21 -7.45
C GLN A 102 -2.67 -22.32 -7.49
N ARG A 103 -3.80 -22.22 -6.77
CA ARG A 103 -4.89 -23.22 -6.88
C ARG A 103 -5.54 -23.26 -8.26
N ARG A 104 -5.65 -22.12 -8.96
CA ARG A 104 -6.18 -22.09 -10.34
C ARG A 104 -5.25 -22.73 -11.37
N LEU A 105 -3.95 -22.83 -11.07
CA LEU A 105 -2.98 -23.48 -11.95
C LEU A 105 -2.80 -24.97 -11.64
N SER A 106 -3.22 -25.44 -10.46
CA SER A 106 -3.13 -26.85 -10.05
C SER A 106 -4.39 -27.68 -10.34
N GLY A 107 -5.50 -27.05 -10.76
CA GLY A 107 -6.68 -27.78 -11.22
C GLY A 107 -7.49 -28.49 -10.12
N ASP A 108 -7.51 -27.93 -8.91
CA ASP A 108 -8.44 -28.32 -7.82
C ASP A 108 -9.53 -27.24 -7.61
#